data_AF-A0A662PQJ0-F1
#
_entry.id   AF-A0A662PQJ0-F1
#
_cell.length_a   1.000
_cell.length_b   1.000
_cell.length_c   1.000
_cell.angle_alpha   90.00
_cell.angle_beta   90.00
_cell.angle_gamma   90.00
#
_symmetry.space_group_name_H-M   'P 1'
#
loop_
_entity.id
_entity.type
_entity.pdbx_description
1 polymer ?
#
loop_
_entity_poly.entity_id
_entity_poly.type
_entity_poly.pdbx_seq_one_letter_code
_entity_poly.pdbx_strand_id
1 'polypeptide(L)'
;MPIKRKNRGRGKGSKGHEPMVQCDNCGAFVPRSKIQRVTRRVSLVSGDLAKELKKQGAYIAENVITKNLCISCAIHYGILKVRPRETRKKSVPF
;
A
#
# COMPACT_ATOMS: atom_id res chain seq x y z
N MET A 1 -11.79 -19.71 -20.68
CA MET A 1 -10.67 -19.24 -19.83
C MET A 1 -11.12 -19.12 -18.38
N PRO A 2 -10.40 -19.70 -17.41
CA PRO A 2 -10.77 -19.62 -16.00
C PRO A 2 -10.54 -18.20 -15.44
N ILE A 3 -11.58 -17.60 -14.83
CA ILE A 3 -11.50 -16.30 -14.16
C ILE A 3 -11.14 -16.51 -12.69
N LYS A 4 -9.93 -16.11 -12.29
CA LYS A 4 -9.45 -16.24 -10.90
C LYS A 4 -10.15 -15.30 -9.91
N ARG A 5 -10.55 -14.09 -10.33
CA ARG A 5 -11.14 -13.03 -9.48
C ARG A 5 -12.30 -12.33 -10.19
N LYS A 6 -13.43 -12.11 -9.50
CA LYS A 6 -14.61 -11.38 -10.03
C LYS A 6 -14.25 -9.99 -10.56
N ASN A 7 -13.39 -9.26 -9.83
CA ASN A 7 -12.95 -7.92 -10.21
C ASN A 7 -11.74 -7.89 -11.17
N ARG A 8 -11.30 -9.04 -11.69
CA ARG A 8 -10.09 -9.17 -12.54
C ARG A 8 -8.80 -8.58 -11.90
N GLY A 9 -8.79 -8.38 -10.57
CA GLY A 9 -7.68 -7.82 -9.83
C GLY A 9 -7.56 -6.28 -9.84
N ARG A 10 -8.64 -5.54 -10.17
CA ARG A 10 -8.67 -4.07 -10.13
C ARG A 10 -9.94 -3.55 -9.46
N GLY A 11 -9.83 -2.42 -8.76
CA GLY A 11 -10.96 -1.70 -8.15
C GLY A 11 -11.57 -0.62 -9.05
N LYS A 12 -11.66 -0.85 -10.37
CA LYS A 12 -12.02 0.19 -11.35
C LYS A 12 -13.51 0.58 -11.33
N GLY A 13 -14.40 -0.34 -10.93
CA GLY A 13 -15.85 -0.15 -10.97
C GLY A 13 -16.37 0.02 -12.40
N SER A 14 -17.35 0.90 -12.59
CA SER A 14 -17.99 1.21 -13.88
C SER A 14 -17.18 2.16 -14.78
N LYS A 15 -16.00 2.62 -14.34
CA LYS A 15 -15.22 3.63 -15.08
C LYS A 15 -14.63 3.07 -16.37
N GLY A 16 -14.71 3.86 -17.45
CA GLY A 16 -14.16 3.54 -18.77
C GLY A 16 -12.63 3.68 -18.85
N HIS A 17 -12.06 4.78 -18.33
CA HIS A 17 -10.62 5.03 -18.28
C HIS A 17 -10.18 5.51 -16.89
N GLU A 18 -8.91 5.34 -16.56
CA GLU A 18 -8.33 5.79 -15.30
C GLU A 18 -6.85 6.16 -15.53
N PRO A 19 -6.34 7.22 -14.89
CA PRO A 19 -4.94 7.60 -15.01
C PRO A 19 -3.99 6.49 -14.56
N MET A 20 -2.83 6.44 -15.22
CA MET A 20 -1.72 5.59 -14.82
C MET A 20 -0.84 6.32 -13.81
N VAL A 21 -0.34 5.58 -12.83
CA VAL A 21 0.52 6.05 -11.75
C VAL A 21 1.83 5.28 -11.83
N GLN A 22 2.93 5.97 -11.57
CA GLN A 22 4.25 5.35 -11.52
C GLN A 22 4.45 4.61 -10.19
N CYS A 23 5.08 3.44 -10.23
CA CYS A 23 5.54 2.74 -9.04
C CYS A 23 6.79 3.43 -8.49
N ASP A 24 6.81 3.76 -7.19
CA ASP A 24 7.93 4.47 -6.55
C ASP A 24 9.24 3.66 -6.56
N ASN A 25 9.16 2.33 -6.70
CA ASN A 25 10.30 1.45 -6.54
C ASN A 25 10.86 0.89 -7.84
N CYS A 26 10.00 0.57 -8.82
CA CYS A 26 10.43 0.02 -10.11
C CYS A 26 10.16 0.96 -11.29
N GLY A 27 9.54 2.12 -11.07
CA GLY A 27 9.24 3.08 -12.13
C GLY A 27 8.16 2.64 -13.12
N ALA A 28 7.58 1.45 -12.99
CA ALA A 28 6.58 0.95 -13.93
C ALA A 28 5.27 1.75 -13.86
N PHE A 29 4.68 2.04 -15.02
CA PHE A 29 3.35 2.64 -15.12
C PHE A 29 2.26 1.59 -14.88
N VAL A 30 1.43 1.82 -13.85
CA VAL A 30 0.35 0.93 -13.46
C VAL A 30 -0.93 1.75 -13.27
N PRO A 31 -2.10 1.27 -13.73
CA PRO A 31 -3.36 1.95 -13.47
C PRO A 31 -3.63 2.14 -11.98
N ARG A 32 -4.16 3.30 -11.60
CA ARG A 32 -4.40 3.67 -10.19
C ARG A 32 -5.25 2.64 -9.43
N SER A 33 -6.24 2.01 -10.05
CA SER A 33 -7.07 0.97 -9.40
C SER A 33 -6.38 -0.38 -9.17
N LYS A 34 -5.16 -0.56 -9.70
CA LYS A 34 -4.36 -1.79 -9.53
C LYS A 34 -3.18 -1.58 -8.57
N ILE A 35 -2.79 -0.34 -8.30
CA ILE A 35 -1.61 -0.04 -7.49
C ILE A 35 -1.89 -0.32 -6.01
N GLN A 36 -0.90 -0.82 -5.29
CA GLN A 36 -0.98 -0.97 -3.85
C GLN A 36 -0.49 0.32 -3.21
N ARG A 37 -1.42 1.07 -2.62
CA ARG A 37 -1.10 2.28 -1.87
C ARG A 37 -0.85 1.92 -0.41
N VAL A 38 0.29 2.32 0.12
CA VAL A 38 0.71 2.08 1.50
C VAL A 38 1.01 3.42 2.14
N THR A 39 0.17 3.82 3.09
CA THR A 39 0.34 5.07 3.83
C THR A 39 0.88 4.75 5.21
N ARG A 40 2.01 5.36 5.59
CA ARG A 40 2.63 5.19 6.90
C ARG A 40 2.99 6.54 7.47
N ARG A 41 2.82 6.69 8.79
CA ARG A 41 3.36 7.83 9.54
C ARG A 41 4.82 7.56 9.86
N VAL A 42 5.68 8.52 9.56
CA VAL A 42 7.12 8.44 9.78
C VAL A 42 7.52 9.62 10.67
N SER A 43 8.09 9.30 11.83
CA SER A 43 8.75 10.26 12.70
C SER A 43 10.20 10.47 12.25
N LEU A 44 10.74 11.67 12.51
CA LEU A 44 12.15 11.99 12.24
C LEU A 44 13.11 11.16 13.11
N VAL A 45 12.67 10.80 14.31
CA VAL A 45 13.44 10.06 15.30
C VAL A 45 12.93 8.62 15.38
N SER A 46 13.81 7.69 15.75
CA SER A 46 13.44 6.29 16.03
C SER A 46 12.33 6.22 17.09
N GLY A 47 11.51 5.17 17.02
CA GLY A 47 10.29 5.06 17.82
C GLY A 47 10.52 5.10 19.34
N ASP A 48 11.66 4.60 19.82
CA ASP A 48 11.95 4.53 21.25
C ASP A 48 12.42 5.88 21.80
N LEU A 49 13.36 6.54 21.11
CA LEU A 49 13.77 7.90 21.43
C LEU A 49 12.61 8.89 21.28
N ALA A 50 11.75 8.71 20.28
CA ALA A 50 10.58 9.55 20.11
C ALA A 50 9.61 9.46 21.30
N LYS A 51 9.50 8.29 21.96
CA LYS A 51 8.69 8.13 23.17
C LYS A 51 9.32 8.83 24.37
N GLU A 52 10.63 8.70 24.55
CA GLU A 52 11.36 9.36 25.65
C GLU A 52 11.28 10.88 25.54
N LEU A 53 11.55 11.42 24.35
CA LEU A 53 11.47 12.85 24.08
C LEU A 53 10.04 13.39 24.24
N LYS A 54 9.02 12.65 23.78
CA LYS A 54 7.61 13.01 24.04
C LYS A 54 7.28 12.99 25.53
N LYS A 55 7.83 12.06 26.31
CA LYS A 55 7.67 12.01 27.77
C LYS A 55 8.33 13.20 28.47
N GLN A 56 9.45 13.68 27.94
CA GLN A 56 10.13 14.90 28.39
C GLN A 56 9.44 16.20 27.92
N GLY A 57 8.37 16.11 27.13
CA GLY A 57 7.58 17.26 26.68
C GLY A 57 7.96 17.80 25.29
N ALA A 58 8.85 17.14 24.55
CA ALA A 58 9.19 17.56 23.20
C ALA A 58 8.07 17.22 22.20
N TYR A 59 7.69 18.20 21.38
CA TYR A 59 6.75 17.99 20.29
C TYR A 59 7.47 17.46 19.05
N ILE A 60 7.10 16.25 18.60
CA ILE A 60 7.66 15.63 17.40
C ILE A 60 6.57 15.53 16.35
N ALA A 61 6.75 16.27 15.25
CA ALA A 61 5.87 16.18 14.09
C ALA A 61 6.07 14.85 13.35
N GLU A 62 4.97 14.19 12.99
CA GLU A 62 4.96 12.95 12.22
C GLU A 62 4.49 13.25 10.80
N ASN A 63 5.30 12.89 9.80
CA ASN A 63 4.95 13.07 8.39
C ASN A 63 4.20 11.85 7.88
N VAL A 64 3.14 12.08 7.10
CA VAL A 64 2.38 11.02 6.43
C VAL A 64 3.00 10.78 5.06
N ILE A 65 3.70 9.66 4.90
CA ILE A 65 4.28 9.26 3.62
C ILE A 65 3.37 8.22 2.97
N THR A 66 3.01 8.48 1.72
CA THR A 66 2.22 7.55 0.90
C THR A 66 3.09 6.97 -0.19
N LYS A 67 3.30 5.66 -0.17
CA LYS A 67 4.03 4.92 -1.20
C LYS A 67 3.06 4.19 -2.14
N ASN A 68 3.33 4.29 -3.44
CA ASN A 68 2.60 3.67 -4.52
C ASN A 68 3.44 2.54 -5.11
N LEU A 69 3.03 1.29 -4.87
CA LEU A 69 3.78 0.11 -5.27
C LEU A 69 3.01 -0.72 -6.30
N CYS A 70 3.72 -1.20 -7.32
CA CYS A 70 3.18 -2.22 -8.21
C CYS A 70 3.00 -3.55 -7.46
N ILE A 71 2.15 -4.44 -7.98
CA ILE A 71 1.85 -5.73 -7.31
C ILE A 71 3.11 -6.59 -7.15
N SER A 72 4.04 -6.57 -8.11
CA SER A 72 5.28 -7.34 -8.05
C SER A 72 6.19 -6.85 -6.92
N CYS A 73 6.43 -5.55 -6.83
CA CYS A 73 7.19 -4.95 -5.72
C CYS A 73 6.50 -5.19 -4.38
N ALA A 74 5.17 -5.04 -4.31
CA ALA A 74 4.43 -5.26 -3.08
C ALA A 74 4.54 -6.71 -2.56
N ILE A 75 4.62 -7.70 -3.46
CA ILE A 75 4.86 -9.10 -3.08
C ILE A 75 6.31 -9.31 -2.66
N HIS A 76 7.27 -8.76 -3.42
CA HIS A 76 8.70 -8.89 -3.14
C HIS A 76 9.08 -8.32 -1.77
N TYR A 77 8.56 -7.14 -1.41
CA TYR A 77 8.76 -6.51 -0.10
C TYR A 77 7.86 -7.07 1.02
N GLY A 78 7.07 -8.12 0.75
CA GLY A 78 6.25 -8.79 1.75
C GLY A 78 5.02 -8.01 2.24
N ILE A 79 4.67 -6.90 1.58
CA ILE A 79 3.49 -6.09 1.89
C ILE A 79 2.22 -6.85 1.52
N LEU A 80 2.22 -7.51 0.36
CA LEU A 80 1.13 -8.38 -0.09
C LEU A 80 1.56 -9.85 -0.02
N LYS A 81 0.78 -10.67 0.67
CA LYS A 81 1.00 -12.11 0.77
C LYS A 81 0.08 -12.89 -0.17
N VAL A 82 0.58 -14.01 -0.69
CA VAL A 82 -0.22 -14.94 -1.49
C VAL A 82 -1.21 -15.66 -0.57
N ARG A 83 -2.50 -15.62 -0.92
CA ARG A 83 -3.60 -16.18 -0.11
C ARG A 83 -4.27 -17.39 -0.79
N PRO A 84 -4.76 -18.38 -0.01
CA PRO A 84 -5.57 -19.49 -0.53
C PRO A 84 -6.89 -19.00 -1.12
N ARG A 85 -7.58 -19.87 -1.89
CA ARG A 85 -8.75 -19.48 -2.70
C ARG A 85 -9.87 -18.86 -1.87
N GLU A 86 -10.12 -19.41 -0.69
CA GLU A 86 -11.22 -19.03 0.19
C GLU A 86 -10.98 -17.66 0.85
N THR A 87 -9.77 -17.42 1.35
CA THR A 87 -9.44 -16.19 2.08
C THR A 87 -9.21 -14.99 1.17
N ARG A 88 -9.08 -15.18 -0.16
CA ARG A 88 -8.96 -14.08 -1.14
C ARG A 88 -10.15 -13.12 -1.14
N LYS A 89 -11.36 -13.60 -0.80
CA LYS A 89 -12.59 -12.79 -0.79
C LYS A 89 -12.68 -11.88 0.43
N LYS A 90 -12.04 -12.25 1.54
CA LYS A 90 -12.06 -11.46 2.78
C LYS A 90 -11.20 -10.20 2.60
N SER A 91 -11.78 -9.03 2.87
CA SER A 91 -11.03 -7.78 3.05
C SER A 91 -10.45 -7.79 4.44
N VAL A 92 -9.13 -7.93 4.55
CA VAL A 92 -8.43 -7.64 5.80
C VAL A 92 -8.04 -6.17 5.75
N PRO A 93 -8.51 -5.33 6.69
CA PRO A 93 -7.96 -4.00 6.86
C PRO A 93 -6.49 -4.13 7.27
N PHE A 94 -5.68 -3.17 6.81
CA PHE A 94 -4.32 -2.93 7.27
C PHE A 94 -4.33 -1.85 8.34
#